data_AF-A0A410PZ03-F1
#
_entry.id   AF-A0A410PZ03-F1
#
_cell.length_a   1.000
_cell.length_b   1.000
_cell.length_c   1.000
_cell.angle_alpha   90.00
_cell.angle_beta   90.00
_cell.angle_gamma   90.00
#
_symmetry.space_group_name_H-M   'P 1'
#
loop_
_entity.id
_entity.type
_entity.pdbx_description
1 polymer ?
#
loop_
_entity_poly.entity_id
_entity_poly.type
_entity_poly.pdbx_seq_one_letter_code
_entity_poly.pdbx_strand_id
1 'polypeptide(L)'
;MNESFLARAGLSAEESERFRAGLLWALADQLSRYTAGQSSSVPEEAAENVLESMLYCVSVELSFRPDPAAALRAVLPDELFRCGCERVKGMVSDLKVLYREVLKTRIPTELIVYNATLDGAVPGFFKSYDPEYAAHENGALTGFPDYPLLCGDKSRGGVLYMSHYLEELLRENRFCARYKKNYIRAVLTLHGQKHRLDYREMIVNIPELLLEREHAPKPYRLPEEQESVTD
;
A
#
# COMPACT_ATOMS: atom_id res chain seq x y z
N MET A 1 19.86 -4.25 10.58
CA MET A 1 19.06 -4.54 11.80
C MET A 1 19.06 -3.30 12.69
N ASN A 2 18.03 -2.45 12.65
CA ASN A 2 18.02 -1.25 13.49
C ASN A 2 17.94 -1.67 14.97
N GLU A 3 19.00 -1.46 15.74
CA GLU A 3 19.04 -1.59 17.21
C GLU A 3 17.80 -0.97 17.89
N SER A 4 17.20 0.02 17.22
CA SER A 4 15.92 0.66 17.52
C SER A 4 14.76 -0.29 17.83
N PHE A 5 14.58 -1.44 17.14
CA PHE A 5 13.35 -2.24 17.28
C PHE A 5 13.29 -3.02 18.61
N LEU A 6 14.35 -3.75 18.94
CA LEU A 6 14.43 -4.53 20.18
C LEU A 6 14.57 -3.59 21.41
N ALA A 7 15.31 -2.50 21.27
CA ALA A 7 15.42 -1.48 22.32
C ALA A 7 14.08 -0.77 22.60
N ARG A 8 13.28 -0.47 21.56
CA ARG A 8 11.92 0.07 21.72
C ARG A 8 10.96 -0.90 22.40
N ALA A 9 11.16 -2.20 22.22
CA ALA A 9 10.41 -3.22 22.93
C ALA A 9 10.87 -3.41 24.39
N GLY A 10 11.89 -2.68 24.87
CA GLY A 10 12.29 -2.71 26.27
C GLY A 10 12.95 -4.02 26.71
N LEU A 11 13.64 -4.70 25.80
CA LEU A 11 14.46 -5.86 26.13
C LEU A 11 15.82 -5.43 26.72
N SER A 12 16.35 -6.24 27.63
CA SER A 12 17.74 -6.08 28.07
C SER A 12 18.72 -6.42 26.94
N ALA A 13 20.00 -6.05 27.10
CA ALA A 13 21.03 -6.41 26.14
C ALA A 13 21.14 -7.95 25.98
N GLU A 14 21.09 -8.69 27.08
CA GLU A 14 21.17 -10.16 27.08
C GLU A 14 19.96 -10.79 26.39
N GLU A 15 18.76 -10.26 26.65
CA GLU A 15 17.53 -10.73 25.99
C GLU A 15 17.57 -10.46 24.47
N SER A 16 18.09 -9.30 24.08
CA SER A 16 18.24 -8.92 22.67
C SER A 16 19.23 -9.84 21.95
N GLU A 17 20.38 -10.14 22.57
CA GLU A 17 21.37 -11.06 22.01
C GLU A 17 20.84 -12.49 21.88
N ARG A 18 20.11 -12.97 22.89
CA ARG A 18 19.46 -14.29 22.83
C ARG A 18 18.47 -14.38 21.66
N PHE A 19 17.65 -13.34 21.48
CA PHE A 19 16.69 -13.29 20.38
C PHE A 19 17.41 -13.25 19.02
N ARG A 20 18.45 -12.42 18.88
CA ARG A 20 19.27 -12.32 17.68
C ARG A 20 19.90 -13.66 17.29
N ALA A 21 20.48 -14.37 18.25
CA ALA A 21 21.05 -15.69 18.01
C ALA A 21 20.00 -16.67 17.49
N GLY A 22 18.80 -16.69 18.10
CA GLY A 22 17.71 -17.55 17.62
C GLY A 22 17.19 -17.16 16.23
N LEU A 23 17.16 -15.86 15.91
CA LEU A 23 16.77 -15.38 14.58
C LEU A 23 17.78 -15.79 13.51
N LEU A 24 19.08 -15.78 13.81
CA LEU A 24 20.11 -16.26 12.89
C LEU A 24 19.98 -17.76 12.58
N TRP A 25 19.61 -18.57 13.58
CA TRP A 25 19.30 -19.99 13.36
C TRP A 25 18.08 -20.17 12.46
N ALA A 26 17.01 -19.41 12.71
CA ALA A 26 15.81 -19.43 11.86
C ALA A 26 16.11 -18.96 10.43
N LEU A 27 16.98 -17.96 10.26
CA LEU A 27 17.43 -17.49 8.96
C LEU A 27 18.20 -18.58 8.20
N ALA A 28 19.10 -19.30 8.88
CA ALA A 28 19.84 -20.40 8.25
C ALA A 28 18.91 -21.51 7.74
N ASP A 29 17.88 -21.87 8.51
CA ASP A 29 16.85 -22.82 8.07
C ASP A 29 16.07 -22.28 6.87
N GLN A 30 15.61 -21.03 6.94
CA GLN A 30 14.86 -20.39 5.85
C GLN A 30 15.68 -20.29 4.55
N LEU A 31 16.98 -20.01 4.64
CA LEU A 31 17.89 -19.99 3.49
C LEU A 31 18.14 -21.39 2.92
N SER A 32 18.22 -22.42 3.76
CA SER A 32 18.30 -23.81 3.29
C SER A 32 17.06 -24.19 2.46
N ARG A 33 15.88 -23.74 2.90
CA ARG A 33 14.62 -23.94 2.15
C ARG A 33 14.59 -23.11 0.87
N TYR A 34 15.06 -21.86 0.91
CA TYR A 34 15.16 -20.97 -0.25
C TYR A 34 16.02 -21.56 -1.39
N THR A 35 17.16 -22.18 -1.06
CA THR A 35 18.02 -22.84 -2.06
C THR A 35 17.58 -24.26 -2.43
N ALA A 36 16.45 -24.73 -1.88
CA ALA A 36 16.03 -26.14 -1.95
C ALA A 36 17.14 -27.13 -1.55
N GLY A 37 18.04 -26.71 -0.64
CA GLY A 37 19.22 -27.48 -0.22
C GLY A 37 20.30 -27.68 -1.30
N GLN A 38 20.19 -27.01 -2.45
CA GLN A 38 21.13 -27.20 -3.58
C GLN A 38 22.41 -26.37 -3.47
N SER A 39 22.46 -25.41 -2.57
CA SER A 39 23.65 -24.59 -2.33
C SER A 39 23.85 -24.34 -0.84
N SER A 40 25.10 -24.51 -0.39
CA SER A 40 25.56 -24.14 0.95
C SER A 40 25.99 -22.67 1.05
N SER A 41 25.97 -21.93 -0.07
CA SER A 41 26.33 -20.53 -0.15
C SER A 41 25.20 -19.73 -0.79
N VAL A 42 24.81 -18.64 -0.14
CA VAL A 42 23.80 -17.69 -0.61
C VAL A 42 24.45 -16.31 -0.69
N PRO A 43 24.23 -15.53 -1.77
CA PRO A 43 24.70 -14.16 -1.83
C PRO A 43 24.24 -13.35 -0.61
N GLU A 44 25.09 -12.45 -0.12
CA GLU A 44 24.80 -11.63 1.06
C GLU A 44 23.49 -10.83 0.88
N GLU A 45 23.29 -10.18 -0.26
CA GLU A 45 22.04 -9.48 -0.59
C GLU A 45 20.80 -10.39 -0.48
N ALA A 46 20.89 -11.65 -0.92
CA ALA A 46 19.76 -12.57 -0.83
C ALA A 46 19.50 -12.99 0.63
N ALA A 47 20.54 -13.16 1.44
CA ALA A 47 20.40 -13.44 2.86
C ALA A 47 19.81 -12.25 3.62
N GLU A 48 20.23 -11.02 3.30
CA GLU A 48 19.68 -9.78 3.84
C GLU A 48 18.20 -9.63 3.47
N ASN A 49 17.83 -9.86 2.21
CA ASN A 49 16.44 -9.77 1.76
C ASN A 49 15.51 -10.73 2.53
N VAL A 50 15.95 -11.98 2.71
CA VAL A 50 15.19 -12.99 3.48
C VAL A 50 15.10 -12.58 4.95
N LEU A 51 16.18 -12.07 5.54
CA LEU A 51 16.16 -11.57 6.91
C LEU A 51 15.18 -10.39 7.09
N GLU A 52 15.13 -9.46 6.13
CA GLU A 52 14.19 -8.34 6.15
C GLU A 52 12.74 -8.83 6.02
N SER A 53 12.48 -9.80 5.15
CA SER A 53 11.17 -10.49 5.06
C SER A 53 10.76 -11.12 6.39
N MET A 54 11.69 -11.85 7.04
CA MET A 54 11.42 -12.48 8.32
C MET A 54 11.10 -11.45 9.42
N LEU A 55 11.92 -10.40 9.53
CA LEU A 55 11.72 -9.33 10.49
C LEU A 55 10.40 -8.59 10.26
N TYR A 56 10.01 -8.38 9.01
CA TYR A 56 8.70 -7.82 8.66
C TYR A 56 7.57 -8.69 9.21
N CYS A 57 7.58 -9.99 8.92
CA CYS A 57 6.58 -10.93 9.41
C CYS A 57 6.53 -10.96 10.96
N VAL A 58 7.68 -10.98 11.63
CA VAL A 58 7.76 -10.90 13.09
C VAL A 58 7.15 -9.59 13.61
N SER A 59 7.46 -8.45 12.98
CA SER A 59 6.90 -7.15 13.36
C SER A 59 5.38 -7.09 13.21
N VAL A 60 4.86 -7.71 12.13
CA VAL A 60 3.43 -7.86 11.90
C VAL A 60 2.82 -8.68 13.03
N GLU A 61 3.37 -9.84 13.36
CA GLU A 61 2.84 -10.68 14.45
C GLU A 61 2.82 -9.95 15.80
N LEU A 62 3.90 -9.26 16.14
CA LEU A 62 4.02 -8.53 17.39
C LEU A 62 3.02 -7.37 17.50
N SER A 63 2.63 -6.75 16.38
CA SER A 63 1.61 -5.69 16.40
C SER A 63 0.23 -6.16 16.86
N PHE A 64 -0.03 -7.47 16.82
CA PHE A 64 -1.26 -8.10 17.32
C PHE A 64 -1.12 -8.66 18.73
N ARG A 65 0.07 -8.55 19.35
CA ARG A 65 0.30 -9.01 20.72
C ARG A 65 0.05 -7.86 21.70
N PRO A 66 -0.66 -8.11 22.82
CA PRO A 66 -0.86 -7.09 23.86
C PRO A 66 0.45 -6.59 24.47
N ASP A 67 1.44 -7.49 24.60
CA ASP A 67 2.78 -7.18 25.09
C ASP A 67 3.83 -7.79 24.13
N PRO A 68 4.34 -6.98 23.17
CA PRO A 68 5.39 -7.40 22.25
C PRO A 68 6.68 -7.84 22.95
N ALA A 69 7.03 -7.21 24.08
CA ALA A 69 8.25 -7.49 24.81
C ALA A 69 8.19 -8.88 25.46
N ALA A 70 7.05 -9.20 26.08
CA ALA A 70 6.81 -10.53 26.63
C ALA A 70 6.84 -11.61 25.54
N ALA A 71 6.27 -11.33 24.36
CA ALA A 71 6.29 -12.27 23.24
C ALA A 71 7.73 -12.55 22.76
N LEU A 72 8.56 -11.51 22.62
CA LEU A 72 9.97 -11.65 22.23
C LEU A 72 10.81 -12.46 23.26
N ARG A 73 10.42 -12.44 24.54
CA ARG A 73 11.08 -13.25 25.59
C ARG A 73 10.63 -14.70 25.62
N ALA A 74 9.34 -14.94 25.36
CA ALA A 74 8.70 -16.23 25.61
C ALA A 74 8.61 -17.13 24.37
N VAL A 75 8.58 -16.55 23.17
CA VAL A 75 8.34 -17.27 21.91
C VAL A 75 9.63 -17.33 21.09
N LEU A 76 9.88 -18.49 20.47
CA LEU A 76 11.06 -18.66 19.62
C LEU A 76 10.96 -17.77 18.36
N PRO A 77 12.08 -17.20 17.87
CA PRO A 77 12.08 -16.37 16.67
C PRO A 77 11.46 -17.05 15.43
N ASP A 78 11.75 -18.34 15.23
CA ASP A 78 11.13 -19.14 14.16
C ASP A 78 9.60 -19.19 14.28
N GLU A 79 9.08 -19.40 15.49
CA GLU A 79 7.65 -19.49 15.73
C GLU A 79 6.95 -18.14 15.51
N LEU A 80 7.56 -17.03 15.98
CA LEU A 80 7.08 -15.68 15.68
C LEU A 80 7.08 -15.39 14.19
N PHE A 81 8.13 -15.78 13.47
CA PHE A 81 8.21 -15.64 12.02
C PHE A 81 7.10 -16.43 11.32
N ARG A 82 6.91 -17.72 11.66
CA ARG A 82 5.88 -18.56 11.05
C ARG A 82 4.47 -18.02 11.32
N CYS A 83 4.18 -17.60 12.55
CA CYS A 83 2.89 -16.99 12.89
C CYS A 83 2.67 -15.68 12.11
N GLY A 84 3.69 -14.84 12.04
CA GLY A 84 3.67 -13.59 11.27
C GLY A 84 3.49 -13.80 9.78
N CYS A 85 4.16 -14.79 9.20
CA CYS A 85 4.05 -15.13 7.79
C CYS A 85 2.62 -15.60 7.45
N GLU A 86 2.04 -16.50 8.27
CA GLU A 86 0.65 -16.92 8.09
C GLU A 86 -0.33 -15.76 8.24
N ARG A 87 -0.05 -14.82 9.15
CA ARG A 87 -0.84 -13.59 9.27
C ARG A 87 -0.75 -12.72 8.01
N VAL A 88 0.45 -12.49 7.49
CA VAL A 88 0.66 -11.74 6.24
C VAL A 88 -0.08 -12.40 5.08
N LYS A 89 -0.03 -13.73 4.95
CA LYS A 89 -0.81 -14.48 3.95
C LYS A 89 -2.33 -14.28 4.11
N GLY A 90 -2.81 -14.26 5.36
CA GLY A 90 -4.21 -13.91 5.68
C GLY A 90 -4.56 -12.50 5.22
N MET A 91 -3.73 -11.51 5.55
CA MET A 91 -3.93 -10.12 5.12
C MET A 91 -3.94 -9.97 3.60
N VAL A 92 -3.11 -10.71 2.86
CA VAL A 92 -3.15 -10.73 1.38
C VAL A 92 -4.49 -11.27 0.88
N SER A 93 -5.08 -12.24 1.57
CA SER A 93 -6.39 -12.79 1.22
C SER A 93 -7.50 -11.76 1.44
N ASP A 94 -7.47 -11.04 2.57
CA ASP A 94 -8.40 -9.94 2.86
C ASP A 94 -8.24 -8.79 1.86
N LEU A 95 -7.00 -8.48 1.49
CA LEU A 95 -6.67 -7.45 0.51
C LEU A 95 -7.28 -7.75 -0.88
N LYS A 96 -7.38 -9.03 -1.28
CA LYS A 96 -8.10 -9.41 -2.50
C LYS A 96 -9.61 -9.18 -2.40
N VAL A 97 -10.19 -9.26 -1.21
CA VAL A 97 -11.59 -8.88 -0.98
C VAL A 97 -11.74 -7.37 -1.15
N LEU A 98 -10.88 -6.58 -0.49
CA LEU A 98 -10.88 -5.13 -0.57
C LEU A 98 -10.70 -4.64 -2.02
N TYR A 99 -9.78 -5.23 -2.78
CA TYR A 99 -9.55 -4.91 -4.18
C TYR A 99 -10.81 -5.11 -5.04
N ARG A 100 -11.59 -6.16 -4.80
CA ARG A 100 -12.88 -6.36 -5.50
C ARG A 100 -13.86 -5.23 -5.20
N GLU A 101 -13.89 -4.70 -3.97
CA GLU A 101 -14.72 -3.55 -3.63
C GLU A 101 -14.22 -2.26 -4.29
N VAL A 102 -12.91 -2.08 -4.41
CA VAL A 102 -12.31 -0.96 -5.18
C VAL A 102 -12.75 -1.04 -6.64
N LEU A 103 -12.68 -2.21 -7.27
CA LEU A 103 -13.13 -2.40 -8.66
C LEU A 103 -14.63 -2.13 -8.85
N LYS A 104 -15.48 -2.53 -7.89
CA LYS A 104 -16.92 -2.23 -7.93
C LYS A 104 -17.24 -0.73 -7.86
N THR A 105 -16.37 0.02 -7.17
CA THR A 105 -16.52 1.47 -6.98
C THR A 105 -15.70 2.30 -7.97
N ARG A 106 -15.11 1.66 -8.99
CA ARG A 106 -14.22 2.28 -9.98
C ARG A 106 -14.81 3.57 -10.55
N ILE A 107 -14.00 4.62 -10.56
CA ILE A 107 -14.34 5.92 -11.13
C ILE A 107 -14.44 5.78 -12.65
N PRO A 108 -15.55 6.20 -13.29
CA PRO A 108 -15.71 6.08 -14.74
C PRO A 108 -14.92 7.19 -15.47
N THR A 109 -13.60 7.04 -15.57
CA THR A 109 -12.67 8.03 -16.13
C THR A 109 -11.79 7.44 -17.25
N GLU A 110 -11.32 8.31 -18.15
CA GLU A 110 -10.31 7.98 -19.17
C GLU A 110 -8.87 8.26 -18.69
N LEU A 111 -8.69 8.65 -17.42
CA LEU A 111 -7.38 8.91 -16.82
C LEU A 111 -6.54 7.61 -16.82
N ILE A 112 -5.46 7.58 -17.59
CA ILE A 112 -4.69 6.37 -17.86
C ILE A 112 -4.04 5.86 -16.58
N VAL A 113 -3.42 6.73 -15.78
CA VAL A 113 -2.71 6.32 -14.57
C VAL A 113 -3.62 5.59 -13.57
N TYR A 114 -4.85 6.07 -13.37
CA TYR A 114 -5.84 5.45 -12.49
C TYR A 114 -6.23 4.05 -12.97
N ASN A 115 -6.53 3.93 -14.26
CA ASN A 115 -6.93 2.65 -14.85
C ASN A 115 -5.75 1.65 -14.90
N ALA A 116 -4.54 2.12 -15.23
CA ALA A 116 -3.33 1.30 -15.27
C ALA A 116 -2.95 0.76 -13.89
N THR A 117 -3.11 1.55 -12.82
CA THR A 117 -2.90 1.05 -11.45
C THR A 117 -3.89 -0.06 -11.12
N LEU A 118 -5.18 0.12 -11.41
CA LEU A 118 -6.21 -0.88 -11.12
C LEU A 118 -6.05 -2.15 -11.94
N ASP A 119 -5.77 -2.04 -13.24
CA ASP A 119 -5.76 -3.18 -14.17
C ASP A 119 -4.39 -3.86 -14.27
N GLY A 120 -3.31 -3.17 -13.89
CA GLY A 120 -1.94 -3.63 -14.04
C GLY A 120 -1.19 -3.73 -12.71
N ALA A 121 -0.94 -2.59 -12.06
CA ALA A 121 -0.02 -2.53 -10.92
C ALA A 121 -0.52 -3.34 -9.70
N VAL A 122 -1.81 -3.21 -9.36
CA VAL A 122 -2.41 -3.96 -8.24
C VAL A 122 -2.47 -5.48 -8.52
N PRO A 123 -2.93 -5.97 -9.68
CA PRO A 123 -2.79 -7.38 -10.05
C PRO A 123 -1.33 -7.86 -10.07
N GLY A 124 -0.40 -7.00 -10.53
CA GLY A 124 1.03 -7.26 -10.52
C GLY A 124 1.56 -7.55 -9.12
N PHE A 125 1.17 -6.74 -8.13
CA PHE A 125 1.47 -6.98 -6.72
C PHE A 125 1.01 -8.38 -6.28
N PHE A 126 -0.25 -8.75 -6.51
CA PHE A 126 -0.75 -10.06 -6.10
C PHE A 126 -0.05 -11.24 -6.79
N LYS A 127 0.53 -11.02 -7.97
CA LYS A 127 1.25 -12.04 -8.73
C LYS A 127 2.70 -12.22 -8.25
N SER A 128 3.37 -11.14 -7.86
CA SER A 128 4.79 -11.15 -7.52
C SER A 128 5.07 -11.12 -6.01
N TYR A 129 4.08 -10.79 -5.18
CA TYR A 129 4.29 -10.64 -3.74
C TYR A 129 4.55 -11.99 -3.06
N ASP A 130 5.66 -12.06 -2.32
CA ASP A 130 6.14 -13.27 -1.64
C ASP A 130 6.24 -13.02 -0.12
N PRO A 131 5.24 -13.49 0.66
CA PRO A 131 5.26 -13.38 2.12
C PRO A 131 6.38 -14.16 2.82
N GLU A 132 7.02 -15.13 2.17
CA GLU A 132 8.03 -15.99 2.79
C GLU A 132 9.43 -15.41 2.63
N TYR A 133 9.73 -14.82 1.47
CA TYR A 133 11.10 -14.40 1.13
C TYR A 133 11.24 -12.91 0.80
N ALA A 134 10.14 -12.18 0.60
CA ALA A 134 10.16 -10.75 0.26
C ALA A 134 8.96 -9.98 0.85
N ALA A 135 8.54 -10.31 2.08
CA ALA A 135 7.30 -9.78 2.66
C ALA A 135 7.29 -8.26 2.86
N HIS A 136 8.46 -7.66 3.01
CA HIS A 136 8.64 -6.21 3.22
C HIS A 136 8.52 -5.41 1.93
N GLU A 137 8.67 -6.05 0.76
CA GLU A 137 8.66 -5.37 -0.53
C GLU A 137 7.25 -4.96 -0.98
N ASN A 138 7.15 -3.81 -1.63
CA ASN A 138 5.88 -3.31 -2.20
C ASN A 138 5.52 -3.97 -3.54
N GLY A 139 6.30 -4.97 -4.00
CA GLY A 139 6.10 -5.67 -5.26
C GLY A 139 6.08 -4.73 -6.48
N ALA A 140 5.17 -5.02 -7.43
CA ALA A 140 5.06 -4.31 -8.72
C ALA A 140 4.61 -2.84 -8.64
N LEU A 141 4.23 -2.32 -7.48
CA LEU A 141 3.86 -0.90 -7.26
C LEU A 141 5.09 0.04 -7.17
N THR A 142 6.21 -0.40 -7.73
CA THR A 142 7.48 0.33 -7.74
C THR A 142 7.96 0.64 -9.16
N GLY A 143 7.27 0.14 -10.20
CA GLY A 143 7.78 0.09 -11.57
C GLY A 143 7.14 1.02 -12.61
N PHE A 144 6.03 1.69 -12.33
CA PHE A 144 5.37 2.64 -13.25
C PHE A 144 4.74 3.75 -12.40
N PRO A 145 4.52 4.99 -12.90
CA PRO A 145 3.83 5.98 -12.08
C PRO A 145 2.46 5.42 -11.69
N ASP A 146 2.29 5.10 -10.42
CA ASP A 146 1.01 4.70 -9.87
C ASP A 146 0.13 5.93 -9.66
N TYR A 147 -1.18 5.71 -9.62
CA TYR A 147 -2.14 6.76 -9.33
C TYR A 147 -1.83 7.38 -7.95
N PRO A 148 -1.59 8.71 -7.87
CA PRO A 148 -1.28 9.37 -6.62
C PRO A 148 -2.53 9.45 -5.75
N LEU A 149 -2.42 9.04 -4.48
CA LEU A 149 -3.47 9.19 -3.48
C LEU A 149 -3.41 10.57 -2.83
N LEU A 150 -4.58 11.10 -2.46
CA LEU A 150 -4.74 12.35 -1.71
C LEU A 150 -4.09 12.23 -0.32
N CYS A 151 -4.25 11.08 0.33
CA CYS A 151 -3.66 10.77 1.62
C CYS A 151 -2.77 9.53 1.51
N GLY A 152 -1.64 9.63 0.82
CA GLY A 152 -0.67 8.53 0.73
C GLY A 152 0.22 8.40 1.98
N ASP A 153 0.45 7.18 2.46
CA ASP A 153 1.44 6.86 3.51
C ASP A 153 2.47 5.86 2.97
N LYS A 154 3.69 6.35 2.70
CA LYS A 154 4.82 5.54 2.23
C LYS A 154 5.74 5.07 3.36
N SER A 155 5.37 5.28 4.63
CA SER A 155 6.16 4.81 5.78
C SER A 155 6.01 3.30 6.03
N ARG A 156 5.08 2.66 5.33
CA ARG A 156 4.77 1.23 5.41
C ARG A 156 5.36 0.48 4.23
N GLY A 157 5.66 -0.79 4.43
CA GLY A 157 6.06 -1.74 3.38
C GLY A 157 5.07 -2.90 3.24
N GLY A 158 5.21 -3.66 2.16
CA GLY A 158 4.51 -4.93 1.93
C GLY A 158 2.99 -4.84 1.92
N VAL A 159 2.34 -5.86 2.46
CA VAL A 159 0.87 -5.95 2.54
C VAL A 159 0.24 -4.79 3.34
N LEU A 160 0.95 -4.24 4.33
CA LEU A 160 0.48 -3.11 5.13
C LEU A 160 0.38 -1.82 4.31
N TYR A 161 1.38 -1.55 3.46
CA TYR A 161 1.31 -0.44 2.51
C TYR A 161 0.13 -0.64 1.56
N MET A 162 0.01 -1.84 0.99
CA MET A 162 -0.99 -2.10 -0.02
C MET A 162 -2.43 -2.07 0.53
N SER A 163 -2.61 -2.50 1.79
CA SER A 163 -3.89 -2.38 2.51
C SER A 163 -4.29 -0.92 2.66
N HIS A 164 -3.38 -0.07 3.16
CA HIS A 164 -3.62 1.37 3.24
C HIS A 164 -3.93 1.98 1.87
N TYR A 165 -3.15 1.61 0.84
CA TYR A 165 -3.32 2.14 -0.50
C TYR A 165 -4.74 1.86 -1.04
N LEU A 166 -5.21 0.62 -0.94
CA LEU A 166 -6.56 0.26 -1.42
C LEU A 166 -7.68 0.82 -0.53
N GLU A 167 -7.46 0.98 0.77
CA GLU A 167 -8.44 1.62 1.66
C GLU A 167 -8.67 3.07 1.28
N GLU A 168 -7.59 3.82 1.04
CA GLU A 168 -7.68 5.20 0.57
C GLU A 168 -8.29 5.29 -0.84
N LEU A 169 -7.85 4.43 -1.76
CA LEU A 169 -8.43 4.38 -3.10
C LEU A 169 -9.94 4.09 -3.07
N LEU A 170 -10.41 3.23 -2.16
CA LEU A 170 -11.83 2.98 -1.95
C LEU A 170 -12.57 4.22 -1.42
N ARG A 171 -11.97 4.96 -0.47
CA ARG A 171 -12.53 6.22 0.05
C ARG A 171 -12.65 7.26 -1.05
N GLU A 172 -11.62 7.41 -1.86
CA GLU A 172 -11.59 8.30 -3.01
C GLU A 172 -12.63 7.95 -4.07
N ASN A 173 -12.72 6.66 -4.44
CA ASN A 173 -13.75 6.16 -5.36
C ASN A 173 -15.16 6.53 -4.88
N ARG A 174 -15.44 6.30 -3.59
CA ARG A 174 -16.73 6.65 -2.97
C ARG A 174 -16.98 8.15 -2.94
N PHE A 175 -15.94 8.95 -2.68
CA PHE A 175 -16.02 10.41 -2.76
C PHE A 175 -16.41 10.86 -4.17
N CYS A 176 -15.75 10.31 -5.21
CA CYS A 176 -15.99 10.63 -6.61
C CYS A 176 -17.36 10.18 -7.11
N ALA A 177 -17.95 9.13 -6.51
CA ALA A 177 -19.29 8.64 -6.87
C ALA A 177 -20.41 9.68 -6.69
N ARG A 178 -20.15 10.76 -5.93
CA ARG A 178 -21.08 11.89 -5.74
C ARG A 178 -21.20 12.79 -6.96
N TYR A 179 -20.26 12.69 -7.92
CA TYR A 179 -20.24 13.53 -9.12
C TYR A 179 -20.60 12.73 -10.36
N LYS A 180 -21.29 13.38 -11.31
CA LYS A 180 -21.57 12.79 -12.62
C LYS A 180 -20.28 12.60 -13.41
N LYS A 181 -20.17 11.50 -14.16
CA LYS A 181 -19.05 11.22 -15.08
C LYS A 181 -18.62 12.43 -15.92
N ASN A 182 -19.60 13.12 -16.53
CA ASN A 182 -19.33 14.28 -17.38
C ASN A 182 -18.72 15.45 -16.61
N TYR A 183 -19.06 15.61 -15.33
CA TYR A 183 -18.48 16.64 -14.47
C TYR A 183 -17.02 16.35 -14.16
N ILE A 184 -16.71 15.11 -13.74
CA ILE A 184 -15.32 14.67 -13.50
C ILE A 184 -14.47 14.88 -14.77
N ARG A 185 -14.98 14.45 -15.93
CA ARG A 185 -14.31 14.65 -17.22
C ARG A 185 -14.06 16.14 -17.52
N ALA A 186 -15.04 17.00 -17.27
CA ALA A 186 -14.90 18.44 -17.48
C ALA A 186 -13.82 19.05 -16.58
N VAL A 187 -13.79 18.68 -15.29
CA VAL A 187 -12.77 19.15 -14.33
C VAL A 187 -11.37 18.73 -14.80
N LEU A 188 -11.19 17.47 -15.18
CA LEU A 188 -9.92 16.96 -15.71
C LEU A 188 -9.52 17.67 -17.01
N THR A 189 -10.47 17.86 -17.94
CA THR A 189 -10.21 18.54 -19.22
C THR A 189 -9.79 19.98 -19.01
N LEU A 190 -10.47 20.73 -18.14
CA LEU A 190 -10.13 22.12 -17.83
C LEU A 190 -8.75 22.22 -17.16
N HIS A 191 -8.41 21.27 -16.29
CA HIS A 191 -7.08 21.21 -15.68
C HIS A 191 -6.01 20.90 -16.75
N GLY A 192 -6.23 19.91 -17.62
CA GLY A 192 -5.32 19.61 -18.73
C GLY A 192 -5.12 20.80 -19.67
N GLN A 193 -6.19 21.51 -20.05
CA GLN A 193 -6.12 22.72 -20.87
C GLN A 193 -5.29 23.83 -20.22
N LYS A 194 -5.46 24.07 -18.91
CA LYS A 194 -4.66 25.05 -18.15
C LYS A 194 -3.16 24.75 -18.24
N HIS A 195 -2.80 23.47 -18.26
CA HIS A 195 -1.41 23.01 -18.31
C HIS A 195 -0.94 22.60 -19.71
N ARG A 196 -1.77 22.76 -20.75
CA ARG A 196 -1.51 22.34 -22.15
C ARG A 196 -1.16 20.86 -22.30
N LEU A 197 -1.82 20.00 -21.52
CA LEU A 197 -1.66 18.55 -21.53
C LEU A 197 -2.97 17.86 -21.94
N ASP A 198 -2.89 16.66 -22.54
CA ASP A 198 -4.04 15.76 -22.59
C ASP A 198 -4.32 15.29 -21.15
N TYR A 199 -5.55 15.53 -20.68
CA TYR A 199 -5.94 15.17 -19.34
C TYR A 199 -5.80 13.66 -19.06
N ARG A 200 -5.90 12.82 -20.09
CA ARG A 200 -5.81 11.36 -19.97
C ARG A 200 -4.42 10.89 -19.54
N GLU A 201 -3.38 11.61 -19.93
CA GLU A 201 -1.99 11.28 -19.64
C GLU A 201 -1.47 11.90 -18.33
N MET A 202 -2.27 12.75 -17.69
CA MET A 202 -1.84 13.41 -16.45
C MET A 202 -1.71 12.40 -15.31
N ILE A 203 -0.73 12.66 -14.42
CA ILE A 203 -0.57 11.95 -13.15
C ILE A 203 -1.11 12.87 -12.06
N VAL A 204 -2.42 12.78 -11.81
CA VAL A 204 -3.14 13.64 -10.85
C VAL A 204 -4.11 12.82 -10.02
N ASN A 205 -4.40 13.30 -8.82
CA ASN A 205 -5.46 12.76 -7.98
C ASN A 205 -6.81 13.37 -8.37
N ILE A 206 -7.84 12.56 -8.64
CA ILE A 206 -9.16 13.06 -9.07
C ILE A 206 -9.89 13.79 -7.93
N PRO A 207 -10.01 13.23 -6.71
CA PRO A 207 -10.58 13.93 -5.56
C PRO A 207 -9.95 15.29 -5.28
N GLU A 208 -8.62 15.41 -5.35
CA GLU A 208 -7.91 16.68 -5.16
C GLU A 208 -8.45 17.77 -6.09
N LEU A 209 -8.53 17.48 -7.40
CA LEU A 209 -9.04 18.43 -8.38
C LEU A 209 -10.53 18.76 -8.20
N LEU A 210 -11.33 17.82 -7.69
CA LEU A 210 -12.74 18.06 -7.38
C LEU A 210 -12.86 18.99 -6.15
N LEU A 211 -12.05 18.78 -5.11
CA LEU A 211 -12.02 19.62 -3.91
C LEU A 211 -11.58 21.04 -4.23
N GLU A 212 -10.57 21.23 -5.08
CA GLU A 212 -10.16 22.56 -5.55
C GLU A 212 -11.32 23.33 -6.19
N ARG A 213 -12.24 22.63 -6.88
CA ARG A 213 -13.40 23.24 -7.53
C ARG A 213 -14.53 23.56 -6.56
N GLU A 214 -14.70 22.79 -5.50
CA GLU A 214 -15.69 23.10 -4.45
C GLU A 214 -15.32 24.35 -3.65
N HIS A 215 -14.01 24.57 -3.45
CA HIS A 215 -13.48 25.75 -2.75
C HIS A 215 -13.24 26.95 -3.68
N ALA A 216 -13.30 26.75 -4.99
CA ALA A 216 -13.20 27.84 -5.94
C ALA A 216 -14.41 28.78 -5.80
N PRO A 217 -14.22 30.11 -5.81
CA PRO A 217 -15.34 31.04 -5.85
C PRO A 217 -16.22 30.72 -7.05
N LYS A 218 -17.53 30.53 -6.82
CA LYS A 218 -18.48 30.26 -7.91
C LYS A 218 -18.34 31.37 -8.94
N PRO A 219 -18.19 31.05 -10.25
CA PRO A 219 -18.20 32.09 -11.26
C PRO A 219 -19.53 32.84 -11.13
N TYR A 220 -19.44 34.17 -11.16
CA TYR A 220 -20.56 35.09 -11.09
C TYR A 220 -21.70 34.59 -12.00
N ARG A 221 -22.87 34.23 -11.43
CA ARG A 221 -24.06 33.95 -12.25
C ARG A 221 -24.48 35.26 -12.89
N LEU A 222 -24.54 35.31 -14.21
CA LEU A 222 -25.27 36.36 -14.90
C LEU A 222 -26.73 36.31 -14.40
N PRO A 223 -27.36 37.46 -14.10
CA PRO A 223 -28.77 37.49 -13.73
C PRO A 223 -29.59 36.82 -14.83
N GLU A 224 -30.50 35.92 -14.44
CA GLU A 224 -31.51 35.37 -15.34
C GLU A 224 -32.26 36.57 -15.96
N GLU A 225 -32.29 36.62 -17.30
CA GLU A 225 -33.05 37.63 -18.04
C GLU A 225 -34.49 37.61 -17.53
N GLN A 226 -34.94 38.73 -16.99
CA GLN A 226 -36.32 38.90 -16.53
C GLN A 226 -37.24 38.64 -17.73
N GLU A 227 -37.95 37.51 -17.69
CA GLU A 227 -39.05 37.24 -18.60
C GLU A 227 -40.04 38.41 -18.57
N SER A 228 -40.37 38.84 -19.77
CA SER A 228 -41.37 39.83 -20.14
C SER A 228 -42.63 39.79 -19.29
N VAL A 229 -42.89 40.88 -18.56
CA VAL A 229 -44.26 41.26 -18.20
C VAL A 229 -44.78 42.06 -19.39
N THR A 230 -45.57 41.38 -20.21
CA THR A 230 -46.50 41.98 -21.16
C THR A 230 -47.56 42.78 -20.40
N ASP A 231 -47.71 44.06 -20.74
CA ASP A 231 -48.97 44.80 -20.64
C ASP A 231 -49.64 44.81 -22.02
#